data_AF-A0A536E0L6-F1
#
_entry.id   AF-A0A536E0L6-F1
#
_cell.length_a   1.000
_cell.length_b   1.000
_cell.length_c   1.000
_cell.angle_alpha   90.00
_cell.angle_beta   90.00
_cell.angle_gamma   90.00
#
_symmetry.space_group_name_H-M   'P 1'
#
loop_
_entity.id
_entity.type
_entity.pdbx_description
1 polymer ?
#
loop_
_entity_poly.entity_id
_entity_poly.type
_entity_poly.pdbx_seq_one_letter_code
_entity_poly.pdbx_strand_id
1 'polypeptide(L)' 'MPKPKHRPVRTCVACREEAGKGELVRIVRRPDGGVSMDVTGRAAGRGAYLHASAECVELARHNQ' A
#
# COMPACT_ATOMS: atom_id res chain seq x y z
N MET A 1 -23.41 -4.08 -23.24
CA MET A 1 -23.15 -3.40 -21.95
C MET A 1 -21.69 -3.66 -21.57
N PRO A 2 -20.87 -2.64 -21.22
CA PRO A 2 -19.50 -2.87 -20.81
C PRO A 2 -19.46 -3.68 -19.50
N LYS A 3 -18.62 -4.72 -19.43
CA LYS A 3 -18.42 -5.50 -18.20
C LYS A 3 -17.89 -4.59 -17.08
N PRO A 4 -18.37 -4.72 -15.83
CA PRO A 4 -17.84 -3.97 -14.70
C PRO A 4 -16.33 -4.24 -14.58
N LYS A 5 -15.51 -3.19 -14.63
CA LYS A 5 -14.07 -3.33 -14.38
C LYS A 5 -13.86 -3.64 -12.91
N HIS A 6 -13.25 -4.80 -12.62
CA HIS A 6 -12.87 -5.15 -11.26
C HIS A 6 -11.91 -4.09 -10.71
N ARG A 7 -12.30 -3.41 -9.64
CA ARG A 7 -11.42 -2.49 -8.93
C ARG A 7 -10.61 -3.29 -7.92
N PRO A 8 -9.28 -3.31 -8.04
CA PRO A 8 -8.46 -4.04 -7.09
C PRO A 8 -8.58 -3.43 -5.70
N VAL A 9 -9.00 -4.26 -4.75
CA VAL A 9 -8.99 -3.99 -3.31
C VAL A 9 -7.66 -4.47 -2.73
N ARG A 10 -7.15 -3.76 -1.72
CA ARG A 10 -5.90 -4.08 -1.03
C ARG A 10 -6.11 -3.90 0.47
N THR A 11 -5.29 -4.60 1.24
CA THR A 11 -5.33 -4.55 2.71
C THR A 11 -4.23 -3.65 3.22
N CYS A 12 -4.58 -2.72 4.12
CA CYS A 12 -3.63 -1.91 4.85
C CYS A 12 -2.83 -2.79 5.82
N VAL A 13 -1.50 -2.74 5.77
CA VAL A 13 -0.66 -3.58 6.65
C VAL A 13 -0.70 -3.14 8.13
N ALA A 14 -1.13 -1.92 8.42
CA ALA A 14 -1.23 -1.39 9.77
C ALA A 14 -2.56 -1.77 10.45
N CYS A 15 -3.70 -1.32 9.92
CA CYS A 15 -5.01 -1.57 10.51
C CYS A 15 -5.68 -2.87 10.02
N ARG A 16 -5.14 -3.52 8.99
CA ARG A 16 -5.71 -4.72 8.34
C ARG A 16 -7.07 -4.54 7.67
N GLU A 17 -7.52 -3.30 7.51
CA GLU A 17 -8.72 -2.99 6.75
C GLU A 17 -8.47 -3.00 5.24
N GLU A 18 -9.52 -3.31 4.49
CA GLU A 18 -9.52 -3.30 3.04
C GLU A 18 -9.93 -1.93 2.50
N ALA A 19 -9.22 -1.46 1.47
CA ALA A 19 -9.53 -0.22 0.79
C ALA A 19 -9.20 -0.32 -0.70
N GLY A 20 -9.76 0.62 -1.48
CA GLY A 20 -9.46 0.70 -2.90
C GLY A 20 -7.98 1.01 -3.12
N LYS A 21 -7.39 0.51 -4.22
CA LYS A 21 -5.99 0.82 -4.57
C LYS A 21 -5.65 2.32 -4.51
N GLY A 22 -6.60 3.21 -4.84
CA GLY A 22 -6.40 4.66 -4.84
C GLY A 22 -6.40 5.32 -3.46
N GLU A 23 -6.87 4.62 -2.42
CA GLU A 23 -6.94 5.11 -1.03
C GLU A 23 -5.71 4.69 -0.21
N LEU A 24 -4.89 3.81 -0.77
CA LEU A 24 -3.71 3.26 -0.13
C LEU A 24 -2.43 3.72 -0.84
N VAL A 25 -1.43 4.05 -0.04
CA VAL A 25 -0.06 4.31 -0.48
C VAL A 25 0.69 2.98 -0.51
N ARG A 26 1.30 2.67 -1.66
CA ARG A 26 2.21 1.51 -1.76
C ARG A 26 3.61 1.94 -1.31
N ILE A 27 4.18 1.24 -0.33
CA ILE A 27 5.56 1.39 0.11
C ILE A 27 6.33 0.15 -0.36
N VAL A 28 7.49 0.34 -0.97
CA VAL A 28 8.31 -0.75 -1.52
C VAL A 28 9.70 -0.74 -0.90
N ARG A 29 10.11 -1.91 -0.38
CA ARG A 29 11.49 -2.19 -0.01
C ARG A 29 12.22 -2.73 -1.24
N ARG A 30 13.17 -1.94 -1.73
CA ARG A 30 14.03 -2.27 -2.86
C ARG A 30 15.08 -3.31 -2.47
N PRO A 31 15.66 -4.03 -3.44
CA PRO A 31 16.70 -5.03 -3.17
C PRO A 31 17.96 -4.46 -2.49
N ASP A 32 18.27 -3.19 -2.76
CA ASP A 32 19.38 -2.44 -2.15
C ASP A 32 19.15 -2.08 -0.66
N GLY A 33 17.99 -2.47 -0.09
CA GLY A 33 17.61 -2.18 1.28
C GLY A 33 16.89 -0.86 1.48
N GLY A 34 16.82 0.00 0.45
CA GLY A 34 16.10 1.26 0.49
C GLY A 34 14.58 1.08 0.54
N VAL A 35 13.89 2.00 1.21
CA VAL A 35 12.44 2.07 1.25
C VAL A 35 11.97 3.30 0.49
N SER A 36 10.97 3.12 -0.38
CA SER A 36 10.41 4.22 -1.17
C SER A 36 8.90 4.11 -1.31
N MET A 37 8.22 5.24 -1.42
CA MET A 37 6.82 5.30 -1.81
C MET A 37 6.71 5.05 -3.32
N ASP A 38 5.88 4.08 -3.71
CA ASP A 38 5.64 3.73 -5.10
C ASP A 38 4.24 4.19 -5.53
N VAL A 39 4.19 5.40 -6.07
CA VAL A 39 2.96 5.99 -6.62
C VAL A 39 2.54 5.32 -7.94
N THR A 40 3.49 4.67 -8.64
CA THR A 40 3.25 4.05 -9.96
C THR A 40 2.63 2.65 -9.84
N GLY A 41 2.86 1.98 -8.71
CA GLY A 41 2.50 0.58 -8.50
C GLY A 41 3.36 -0.41 -9.30
N ARG A 42 4.49 0.01 -9.85
CA ARG A 42 5.38 -0.78 -10.72
C ARG A 42 6.79 -0.96 -10.16
N ALA A 43 7.12 -0.35 -9.02
CA ALA A 43 8.46 -0.47 -8.45
C ALA A 43 8.77 -1.93 -8.06
N ALA A 44 9.99 -2.37 -8.36
CA ALA A 44 10.51 -3.68 -8.04
C ALA A 44 10.84 -3.81 -6.54
N GLY A 45 10.55 -4.97 -5.96
CA GLY A 45 10.78 -5.26 -4.54
C GLY A 45 9.52 -5.71 -3.79
N ARG A 46 9.63 -5.84 -2.47
CA ARG A 46 8.50 -6.22 -1.60
C ARG A 46 7.65 -4.99 -1.32
N GLY A 47 6.38 -5.03 -1.74
CA GLY A 47 5.42 -3.94 -1.56
C GLY A 47 4.47 -4.19 -0.39
N ALA A 48 4.19 -3.16 0.37
CA ALA A 48 3.14 -3.08 1.39
C ALA A 48 2.18 -1.94 1.04
N TYR A 49 0.90 -2.06 1.41
CA TYR A 49 -0.09 -1.01 1.26
C TYR A 49 -0.45 -0.43 2.62
N LEU A 50 -0.61 0.90 2.69
CA LEU A 50 -0.91 1.61 3.91
C LEU A 50 -1.91 2.74 3.63
N HIS A 51 -2.86 2.99 4.53
CA HIS A 51 -3.69 4.19 4.39
C HIS A 51 -2.86 5.46 4.47
N ALA A 52 -3.25 6.48 3.71
CA ALA A 52 -2.69 7.83 3.81
C ALA A 52 -3.21 8.58 5.06
N SER A 53 -3.28 7.89 6.21
CA SER A 53 -3.71 8.46 7.49
C SER A 53 -2.56 8.43 8.49
N ALA A 54 -2.48 9.48 9.31
CA ALA A 54 -1.46 9.57 10.37
C ALA A 54 -1.54 8.37 11.33
N GLU A 55 -2.74 7.91 11.64
CA GLU A 55 -2.98 6.73 12.49
C GLU A 55 -2.33 5.47 11.93
N CYS A 56 -2.56 5.16 10.65
CA CYS A 56 -1.95 3.98 10.02
C CYS A 56 -0.43 4.12 9.88
N VAL A 57 0.07 5.34 9.65
CA VAL A 57 1.50 5.61 9.62
C VAL A 57 2.15 5.32 10.98
N GLU A 58 1.59 5.83 12.08
CA GLU A 58 2.14 5.56 13.41
C GLU A 58 2.02 4.07 13.78
N LEU A 59 0.87 3.43 13.53
CA LEU A 59 0.70 1.99 13.71
C LEU A 59 1.73 1.16 12.93
N ALA A 60 2.05 1.55 11.70
CA ALA A 60 3.06 0.88 10.89
C ALA A 60 4.49 1.05 11.43
N ARG A 61 4.78 2.17 12.12
CA ARG A 61 6.09 2.41 12.74
C ARG A 61 6.31 1.58 14.00
N HIS A 62 5.25 1.29 14.74
CA HIS A 62 5.33 0.50 15.97
C HIS A 62 5.37 -1.03 15.74
N ASN A 63 4.96 -1.49 14.56
CA ASN A 63 4.94 -2.91 14.19
C ASN A 63 6.21 -3.36 13.42
N GLN A 64 7.35 -2.66 13.59
CA GLN A 64 8.64 -3.01 12.95
C GLN A 64 9.50 -3.95 13.79
#